data_AF-G8SBR7-F1
#
_entry.id   AF-G8SBR7-F1
#
_cell.length_a   1.000
_cell.length_b   1.000
_cell.length_c   1.000
_cell.angle_alpha   90.00
_cell.angle_beta   90.00
_cell.angle_gamma   90.00
#
_symmetry.space_group_name_H-M   'P 1'
#
loop_
_entity.id
_entity.type
_entity.pdbx_description
1 polymer ?
#
loop_
_entity_poly.entity_id
_entity_poly.type
_entity_poly.pdbx_seq_one_letter_code
_entity_poly.pdbx_strand_id
1 'polypeptide(L)'
;MADTAPGLGPDLHPGAAQSGADDDGLVRVRLGPDGRMLSLEVDARWPDRLPGPEALTAAILTAYRQALLKRMAARLLTDPAAAPLPDVTDAHWLAGIRDALDGTLRRICPTGPARHPAGGDGA
;
A
#
# COMPACT_ATOMS: atom_id res chain seq x y z
N MET A 1 -19.03 -6.15 22.88
CA MET A 1 -18.55 -5.16 21.89
C MET A 1 -17.06 -4.99 22.16
N ALA A 2 -16.21 -5.69 21.42
CA ALA A 2 -14.76 -5.66 21.64
C ALA A 2 -14.16 -4.55 20.79
N ASP A 3 -13.79 -3.47 21.46
CA ASP A 3 -12.95 -2.40 20.97
C ASP A 3 -11.56 -2.99 20.68
N THR A 4 -11.33 -3.42 19.44
CA THR A 4 -10.01 -3.85 18.99
C THR A 4 -9.32 -2.63 18.44
N ALA A 5 -8.61 -1.89 19.30
CA ALA A 5 -7.60 -0.96 18.84
C ALA A 5 -6.71 -1.69 17.82
N PRO A 6 -6.38 -1.09 16.65
CA PRO A 6 -5.48 -1.72 15.70
C PRO A 6 -4.16 -1.97 16.41
N GLY A 7 -3.92 -3.24 16.72
CA GLY A 7 -2.77 -3.68 17.51
C GLY A 7 -1.50 -3.21 16.82
N LEU A 8 -0.80 -2.28 17.46
CA LEU A 8 0.62 -2.04 17.26
C LEU A 8 1.34 -3.36 17.59
N GLY A 9 1.36 -4.28 16.63
CA GLY A 9 1.90 -5.63 16.79
C GLY A 9 3.41 -5.64 17.11
N PRO A 10 3.97 -6.81 17.46
CA PRO A 10 5.36 -6.97 17.93
C PRO A 10 6.46 -6.57 16.93
N ASP A 11 6.10 -6.20 15.69
CA ASP A 11 7.05 -5.81 14.63
C ASP A 11 7.55 -4.35 14.70
N LEU A 12 7.25 -3.62 15.78
CA LEU A 12 7.75 -2.26 15.98
C LEU A 12 9.23 -2.29 16.35
N HIS A 13 10.08 -2.15 15.35
CA HIS A 13 11.52 -2.10 15.52
C HIS A 13 12.07 -0.72 15.17
N PRO A 14 12.47 0.09 16.16
CA PRO A 14 13.04 1.41 15.91
C PRO A 14 14.31 1.31 15.06
N GLY A 15 14.41 2.18 14.04
CA GLY A 15 15.50 2.15 13.06
C GLY A 15 15.39 1.04 11.99
N ALA A 16 14.39 0.14 12.08
CA ALA A 16 14.15 -0.90 11.08
C ALA A 16 12.97 -0.56 10.16
N ALA A 17 12.91 -1.27 9.03
CA ALA A 17 11.79 -1.18 8.11
C ALA A 17 10.48 -1.62 8.79
N GLN A 18 9.39 -0.92 8.48
CA GLN A 18 8.07 -1.19 9.05
C GLN A 18 7.13 -1.75 7.99
N SER A 19 6.36 -2.76 8.36
CA SER A 19 5.43 -3.42 7.44
C SER A 19 3.98 -3.20 7.88
N GLY A 20 3.12 -2.88 6.92
CA GLY A 20 1.69 -2.80 7.08
C GLY A 20 1.00 -3.71 6.09
N ALA A 21 -0.18 -4.21 6.46
CA ALA A 21 -1.03 -5.01 5.61
C ALA A 21 -2.43 -4.42 5.57
N ASP A 22 -3.19 -4.72 4.52
CA ASP A 22 -4.62 -4.49 4.52
C ASP A 22 -5.33 -5.48 5.46
N ASP A 23 -6.61 -5.24 5.70
CA ASP A 23 -7.38 -6.01 6.68
C ASP A 23 -7.54 -7.49 6.27
N ASP A 24 -7.56 -7.76 4.95
CA ASP A 24 -7.64 -9.12 4.40
C ASP A 24 -6.28 -9.81 4.24
N GLY A 25 -5.18 -9.09 4.50
CA GLY A 25 -3.81 -9.59 4.35
C GLY A 25 -3.39 -9.90 2.91
N LEU A 26 -4.14 -9.39 1.92
CA LEU A 26 -3.90 -9.56 0.50
C LEU A 26 -2.82 -8.64 -0.02
N VAL A 27 -2.58 -7.52 0.66
CA VAL A 27 -1.58 -6.52 0.31
C VAL A 27 -0.69 -6.27 1.50
N ARG A 28 0.63 -6.27 1.26
CA ARG A 28 1.62 -5.90 2.26
C ARG A 28 2.56 -4.84 1.70
N VAL A 29 2.73 -3.76 2.45
CA VAL A 29 3.65 -2.67 2.15
C VAL A 29 4.75 -2.65 3.19
N ARG A 30 6.00 -2.49 2.74
CA ARG A 30 7.16 -2.32 3.61
C ARG A 30 7.81 -0.96 3.37
N LEU A 31 7.97 -0.18 4.43
CA LEU A 31 8.60 1.14 4.41
C LEU A 31 9.97 1.07 5.08
N GLY A 32 10.96 1.74 4.49
CA GLY A 32 12.27 1.93 5.10
C GLY A 32 12.23 2.94 6.26
N PRO A 33 13.33 3.05 7.02
CA PRO A 33 13.44 4.04 8.10
C PRO A 33 13.29 5.49 7.58
N ASP A 34 13.72 5.75 6.35
CA ASP A 34 13.57 7.02 5.63
C ASP A 34 12.12 7.31 5.20
N GLY A 35 11.21 6.35 5.31
CA GLY A 35 9.82 6.45 4.88
C GLY A 35 9.59 6.14 3.40
N ARG A 36 10.63 5.75 2.67
CA ARG A 36 10.48 5.29 1.28
C ARG A 36 9.93 3.87 1.25
N MET A 37 9.13 3.56 0.23
CA MET A 37 8.62 2.21 0.02
C MET A 37 9.75 1.29 -0.45
N LEU A 38 9.99 0.21 0.28
CA LEU A 38 10.97 -0.81 -0.07
C LEU A 38 10.34 -1.96 -0.86
N SER A 39 9.13 -2.37 -0.48
CA SER A 39 8.37 -3.39 -1.20
C SER A 39 6.87 -3.18 -1.11
N LEU A 40 6.18 -3.66 -2.15
CA LEU A 40 4.75 -3.86 -2.22
C LEU A 40 4.52 -5.30 -2.69
N GLU A 41 3.90 -6.10 -1.84
CA GLU A 41 3.56 -7.48 -2.12
C GLU A 41 2.04 -7.58 -2.23
N VAL A 42 1.55 -8.25 -3.27
CA VAL A 42 0.13 -8.47 -3.53
C VAL A 42 -0.08 -9.97 -3.70
N ASP A 43 -0.96 -10.56 -2.90
CA ASP A 43 -1.35 -11.96 -2.99
C ASP A 43 -2.02 -12.23 -4.35
N ALA A 44 -1.60 -13.28 -5.05
CA ALA A 44 -2.12 -13.62 -6.37
C ALA A 44 -3.64 -13.87 -6.41
N ARG A 45 -4.25 -14.15 -5.26
CA ARG A 45 -5.70 -14.37 -5.10
C ARG A 45 -6.48 -13.08 -4.91
N TRP A 46 -5.84 -11.91 -4.95
CA TRP A 46 -6.53 -10.63 -4.83
C TRP A 46 -7.70 -10.46 -5.83
N PRO A 47 -7.66 -10.93 -7.10
CA PRO A 47 -8.78 -10.77 -8.02
C PRO A 47 -10.02 -11.54 -7.60
N ASP A 48 -9.84 -12.64 -6.87
CA ASP A 48 -10.95 -13.48 -6.39
C ASP A 48 -11.58 -12.92 -5.10
N ARG A 49 -10.88 -12.03 -4.42
CA ARG A 49 -11.24 -11.51 -3.09
C ARG A 49 -11.68 -10.06 -3.11
N LEU A 50 -11.15 -9.26 -4.03
CA LEU A 50 -11.45 -7.84 -4.15
C LEU A 50 -12.32 -7.58 -5.38
N PRO A 51 -13.39 -6.78 -5.26
CA PRO A 51 -14.37 -6.58 -6.33
C PRO A 51 -13.87 -5.76 -7.53
N GLY A 52 -12.57 -5.44 -7.62
CA GLY A 52 -12.00 -4.68 -8.72
C GLY A 52 -10.68 -3.96 -8.37
N PRO A 53 -10.08 -3.27 -9.36
CA PRO A 53 -8.82 -2.54 -9.20
C PRO A 53 -8.92 -1.37 -8.21
N GLU A 54 -10.11 -0.76 -8.05
CA GLU A 54 -10.36 0.28 -7.04
C GLU A 54 -10.24 -0.27 -5.62
N ALA A 55 -10.75 -1.49 -5.39
CA ALA A 55 -10.64 -2.17 -4.10
C ALA A 55 -9.20 -2.58 -3.80
N LEU A 56 -8.43 -3.00 -4.82
CA LEU A 56 -6.99 -3.21 -4.68
C LEU A 56 -6.26 -1.92 -4.31
N THR A 57 -6.61 -0.80 -4.94
CA THR A 57 -6.03 0.52 -4.60
C THR A 57 -6.32 0.90 -3.15
N ALA A 58 -7.55 0.69 -2.68
CA ALA A 58 -7.91 0.91 -1.29
C ALA A 58 -7.12 0.01 -0.33
N ALA A 59 -6.97 -1.28 -0.65
CA ALA A 59 -6.16 -2.21 0.14
C ALA A 59 -4.69 -1.76 0.24
N ILE A 60 -4.10 -1.30 -0.86
CA ILE A 60 -2.73 -0.78 -0.85
C ILE A 60 -2.61 0.47 0.03
N LEU A 61 -3.56 1.40 -0.04
CA LEU A 61 -3.56 2.59 0.81
C LEU A 61 -3.70 2.23 2.30
N THR A 62 -4.53 1.24 2.62
CA THR A 62 -4.66 0.73 3.99
C THR A 62 -3.35 0.12 4.49
N ALA A 63 -2.74 -0.77 3.71
CA ALA A 63 -1.45 -1.38 4.03
C ALA A 63 -0.34 -0.34 4.20
N TYR A 64 -0.30 0.67 3.32
CA TYR A 64 0.64 1.78 3.41
C TYR A 64 0.42 2.61 4.69
N ARG A 65 -0.82 2.99 4.98
CA ARG A 65 -1.17 3.75 6.20
C ARG A 65 -0.76 2.99 7.45
N GLN A 66 -1.02 1.68 7.50
CA GLN A 66 -0.60 0.80 8.59
C GLN A 66 0.93 0.80 8.78
N ALA A 67 1.69 0.66 7.68
CA ALA A 67 3.16 0.69 7.72
C ALA A 67 3.68 2.05 8.22
N LEU A 68 3.04 3.13 7.78
CA LEU A 68 3.41 4.48 8.18
C LEU A 68 3.11 4.74 9.65
N LEU A 69 1.92 4.36 10.15
CA LEU A 69 1.58 4.51 11.57
C LEU A 69 2.56 3.76 12.47
N LYS A 70 2.96 2.53 12.08
CA LYS A 70 4.00 1.79 12.81
C LYS A 70 5.35 2.51 12.79
N ARG A 71 5.74 3.10 11.65
CA ARG A 71 6.95 3.92 11.56
C ARG A 71 6.88 5.15 12.46
N MET A 72 5.74 5.82 12.51
CA MET A 72 5.53 6.97 13.39
C MET A 72 5.69 6.56 14.86
N ALA A 73 5.06 5.47 15.26
CA ALA A 73 5.17 4.93 16.62
C ALA A 73 6.61 4.51 16.94
N ALA A 74 7.30 3.80 16.05
CA ALA A 74 8.71 3.41 16.22
C ALA A 74 9.63 4.63 16.35
N ARG A 75 9.37 5.70 15.58
CA ARG A 75 10.14 6.95 15.65
C ARG A 75 9.91 7.69 16.97
N LEU A 76 8.65 7.84 17.38
CA LEU A 76 8.29 8.49 18.65
C LEU A 76 8.89 7.78 19.86
N LEU A 77 8.99 6.44 19.81
CA LEU A 77 9.66 5.65 20.85
C LEU A 77 11.18 5.90 20.92
N THR A 78 11.81 6.31 19.82
CA THR A 78 13.26 6.50 19.73
C THR A 78 13.68 7.94 19.97
N ASP A 79 12.92 8.88 19.41
CA ASP A 79 13.21 10.31 19.44
C ASP A 79 11.88 11.09 19.45
N PRO A 80 11.34 11.40 20.63
CA PRO A 80 10.09 12.16 20.75
C PRO A 80 10.26 13.64 20.34
N ALA A 81 11.49 14.13 20.15
CA ALA A 81 11.78 15.48 19.69
C ALA A 81 11.96 15.57 18.16
N ALA A 82 11.88 14.43 17.45
CA ALA A 82 12.06 14.39 16.02
C ALA A 82 10.99 15.24 15.29
N ALA A 83 11.43 15.97 14.26
CA ALA A 83 10.59 16.86 13.45
C ALA A 83 9.25 16.20 13.02
N PRO A 84 8.16 17.00 12.91
CA PRO A 84 6.85 16.48 12.57
C PRO A 84 6.91 15.72 11.26
N LEU A 85 6.15 14.63 11.22
CA LEU A 85 6.07 13.76 10.07
C LEU A 85 5.52 14.52 8.86
N PRO A 86 5.85 14.08 7.63
CA PRO A 86 5.22 14.64 6.44
C PRO A 86 3.71 14.53 6.59
N ASP A 87 3.01 15.62 6.27
CA ASP A 87 1.56 15.64 6.30
C ASP A 87 1.04 14.64 5.25
N VAL A 88 0.48 13.54 5.72
CA VAL A 88 -0.06 12.46 4.87
C VAL A 88 -1.34 12.87 4.13
N THR A 89 -1.89 14.04 4.48
CA THR A 89 -2.98 14.68 3.76
C THR A 89 -2.48 15.66 2.69
N ASP A 90 -1.16 15.88 2.61
CA ASP A 90 -0.55 16.69 1.56
C ASP A 90 -0.83 16.08 0.18
N ALA A 91 -1.49 16.86 -0.67
CA ALA A 91 -1.93 16.43 -1.99
C ALA A 91 -0.75 16.07 -2.92
N HIS A 92 0.41 16.71 -2.78
CA HIS A 92 1.60 16.38 -3.57
C HIS A 92 2.23 15.07 -3.11
N TRP A 93 2.21 14.81 -1.80
CA TRP A 93 2.65 13.53 -1.27
C TRP A 93 1.72 12.38 -1.72
N LEU A 94 0.40 12.58 -1.66
CA LEU A 94 -0.59 11.63 -2.18
C LEU A 94 -0.45 11.43 -3.70
N ALA A 95 -0.17 12.47 -4.47
CA ALA A 95 0.06 12.36 -5.91
C ALA A 95 1.30 11.51 -6.23
N GLY A 96 2.41 11.72 -5.51
CA GLY A 96 3.63 10.93 -5.70
C GLY A 96 3.45 9.45 -5.37
N ILE A 97 2.67 9.13 -4.32
CA ILE A 97 2.29 7.74 -4.02
C ILE A 97 1.40 7.19 -5.12
N ARG A 98 0.41 7.95 -5.59
CA ARG A 98 -0.51 7.52 -6.63
C ARG A 98 0.19 7.23 -7.95
N ASP A 99 1.16 8.04 -8.35
CA ASP A 99 2.00 7.79 -9.54
C ASP A 99 2.85 6.51 -9.38
N ALA A 100 3.43 6.30 -8.20
CA ALA A 100 4.19 5.08 -7.90
C ALA A 100 3.28 3.83 -7.90
N LEU A 101 2.05 3.96 -7.41
CA LEU A 101 1.04 2.91 -7.43
C LEU A 101 0.55 2.62 -8.84
N ASP A 102 0.20 3.62 -9.64
CA ASP A 102 -0.20 3.44 -11.04
C ASP A 102 0.90 2.77 -11.85
N GLY A 103 2.17 3.18 -11.67
CA GLY A 103 3.31 2.54 -12.32
C GLY A 103 3.56 1.09 -11.88
N THR A 104 3.09 0.71 -10.69
CA THR A 104 3.19 -0.66 -10.15
C THR A 104 2.00 -1.50 -10.58
N LEU A 105 0.78 -0.96 -10.53
CA LEU A 105 -0.44 -1.59 -11.01
C LEU A 105 -0.36 -1.91 -12.50
N ARG A 106 0.19 -1.01 -13.33
CA ARG A 106 0.44 -1.29 -14.76
C ARG A 106 1.41 -2.46 -15.01
N ARG A 107 2.32 -2.74 -14.06
CA ARG A 107 3.23 -3.88 -14.13
C ARG A 107 2.57 -5.18 -13.68
N ILE A 108 1.66 -5.11 -12.71
CA ILE A 108 0.98 -6.28 -12.13
C ILE A 108 -0.25 -6.68 -12.98
N CYS A 109 -0.94 -5.71 -13.56
CA CYS A 109 -2.11 -5.89 -14.42
C CYS A 109 -1.82 -5.41 -15.85
N PRO A 110 -1.20 -6.24 -16.72
CA PRO A 110 -0.92 -5.85 -18.11
C PRO A 110 -2.18 -5.74 -19.00
N THR A 111 -3.36 -6.11 -18.51
CA THR A 111 -4.61 -6.14 -19.29
C THR A 111 -5.33 -4.79 -19.31
N GLY A 112 -4.91 -3.91 -20.22
CA GLY A 112 -5.90 -3.14 -20.98
C GLY A 112 -6.77 -4.13 -21.78
N PRO A 113 -8.05 -3.79 -22.10
CA PRO A 113 -8.92 -4.71 -22.83
C PRO A 113 -8.20 -5.15 -24.10
N ALA A 114 -8.10 -6.48 -24.29
CA ALA A 114 -7.66 -7.03 -25.55
C ALA A 114 -8.46 -6.32 -26.65
N ARG A 115 -7.77 -5.56 -27.50
CA ARG A 115 -8.35 -5.10 -28.76
C ARG A 115 -8.83 -6.37 -29.44
N HIS A 116 -10.14 -6.57 -29.40
CA HIS A 116 -10.82 -7.60 -30.18
C HIS A 116 -10.27 -7.45 -31.60
N PRO A 117 -9.71 -8.49 -32.24
CA PRO A 117 -9.54 -8.42 -33.67
C PRO A 117 -10.96 -8.22 -34.22
N ALA A 118 -11.18 -7.03 -34.78
CA ALA A 118 -12.35 -6.77 -35.58
C ALA A 118 -12.42 -7.87 -36.63
N GLY A 119 -13.61 -8.44 -36.76
CA GLY A 119 -13.88 -9.68 -37.46
C GLY A 119 -13.16 -9.79 -38.80
N GLY A 120 -12.77 -11.03 -39.10
CA GLY A 120 -12.70 -11.44 -40.48
C GLY A 120 -14.07 -11.28 -41.12
N ASP A 121 -14.13 -10.44 -42.14
CA ASP A 121 -14.91 -10.68 -43.34
C ASP A 121 -13.83 -10.98 -44.41
N GLY A 122 -13.82 -12.11 -45.11
CA GLY A 122 -14.98 -12.85 -45.60
C GLY A 122 -15.18 -12.49 -47.06
N ALA A 123 -14.75 -13.40 -47.94
CA ALA A 123 -14.87 -13.42 -49.42
C ALA A 123 -13.82 -12.64 -50.23
#